data_AF-A0A9D2T3F6-F1
#
_entry.id   AF-A0A9D2T3F6-F1
#
_cell.length_a   1.000
_cell.length_b   1.000
_cell.length_c   1.000
_cell.angle_alpha   90.00
_cell.angle_beta   90.00
_cell.angle_gamma   90.00
#
_symmetry.space_group_name_H-M   'P 1'
#
loop_
_entity.id
_entity.type
_entity.pdbx_description
1 polymer ?
#
loop_
_entity_poly.entity_id
_entity_poly.type
_entity_poly.pdbx_seq_one_letter_code
_entity_poly.pdbx_strand_id
1 'polypeptide(L)'
;MSRSYTRNLNTVSLITLCPVCLHSFQDARRTTLRRADLRQQTKDVCTYCQTRYGFDYYAQPMVHRDPNRREAKAYAATAED
;
A
#
# COMPACT_ATOMS: atom_id res chain seq x y z
N MET A 1 0.68 16.73 19.24
CA MET A 1 0.27 15.46 18.59
C MET A 1 0.33 15.67 17.08
N SER A 2 1.47 15.40 16.46
CA SER A 2 1.75 15.87 15.09
C SER A 2 2.27 14.73 14.22
N ARG A 3 1.31 14.14 13.49
CA ARG A 3 1.37 13.22 12.33
C ARG A 3 2.75 12.97 11.71
N SER A 4 3.51 12.05 12.29
CA SER A 4 4.61 11.38 11.61
C SER A 4 4.06 10.21 10.79
N TYR A 5 3.56 10.46 9.56
CA TYR A 5 3.45 9.39 8.55
C TYR A 5 4.86 9.16 7.99
N THR A 6 5.75 8.64 8.82
CA THR A 6 7.10 8.25 8.41
C THR A 6 6.98 7.19 7.32
N ARG A 7 7.45 7.55 6.12
CA ARG A 7 7.65 6.68 4.95
C ARG A 7 8.45 5.46 5.36
N ASN A 8 7.77 4.39 5.74
CA ASN A 8 8.36 3.06 5.76
C ASN A 8 7.74 2.31 4.58
N LEU A 9 8.32 2.52 3.40
CA LEU A 9 7.85 2.02 2.10
C LEU A 9 7.91 0.49 1.96
N ASN A 10 8.36 -0.21 3.01
CA ASN A 10 8.35 -1.68 3.09
C ASN A 10 7.30 -2.23 4.08
N THR A 11 6.61 -1.37 4.84
CA THR A 11 5.60 -1.79 5.81
C THR A 11 4.21 -1.56 5.26
N VAL A 12 3.44 -2.65 5.15
CA VAL A 12 2.02 -2.61 4.89
C VAL A 12 1.36 -1.65 5.89
N SER A 13 0.73 -0.58 5.39
CA SER A 13 0.07 0.42 6.23
C SER A 13 -1.43 0.14 6.27
N LEU A 14 -2.02 0.07 7.46
CA LEU A 14 -3.47 -0.03 7.62
C LEU A 14 -4.10 1.35 7.41
N ILE A 15 -5.13 1.44 6.56
CA ILE A 15 -5.82 2.68 6.26
C ILE A 15 -7.33 2.45 6.07
N THR A 16 -8.16 3.30 6.69
CA THR A 16 -9.60 3.29 6.49
C THR A 16 -9.97 4.16 5.30
N LEU A 17 -10.60 3.57 4.26
CA LEU A 17 -11.00 4.27 3.03
C LEU A 17 -12.47 4.05 2.71
N CYS A 18 -13.16 5.14 2.34
CA CYS A 18 -14.50 5.06 1.75
C CYS A 18 -14.41 4.68 0.25
N PRO A 19 -15.48 4.14 -0.36
CA PRO A 19 -15.43 3.64 -1.75
C PRO A 19 -15.04 4.69 -2.79
N VAL A 20 -15.34 5.97 -2.54
CA VAL A 20 -14.94 7.09 -3.41
C VAL A 20 -13.43 7.33 -3.31
N CYS A 21 -12.90 7.45 -2.10
CA CYS A 21 -11.48 7.72 -1.89
C CYS A 21 -10.59 6.51 -2.19
N LEU A 22 -11.15 5.29 -2.16
CA LEU A 22 -10.41 4.06 -2.47
C LEU A 22 -9.80 4.10 -3.87
N HIS A 23 -10.60 4.44 -4.89
CA HIS A 23 -10.14 4.50 -6.28
C HIS A 23 -9.08 5.61 -6.45
N SER A 24 -9.36 6.82 -5.95
CA SER A 24 -8.40 7.93 -6.02
C SER A 24 -7.08 7.62 -5.31
N PHE A 25 -7.12 6.90 -4.19
CA PHE A 25 -5.92 6.53 -3.44
C PHE A 25 -5.07 5.51 -4.21
N GLN A 26 -5.71 4.49 -4.78
CA GLN A 26 -5.05 3.45 -5.57
C GLN A 26 -4.32 4.06 -6.78
N ASP A 27 -5.00 4.96 -7.50
CA ASP A 27 -4.43 5.62 -8.68
C ASP A 27 -3.28 6.57 -8.32
N ALA A 28 -3.44 7.38 -7.27
CA ALA A 28 -2.46 8.40 -6.92
C ALA A 28 -1.15 7.83 -6.37
N ARG A 29 -1.21 6.73 -5.59
CA ARG A 29 -0.05 6.21 -4.86
C ARG A 29 0.58 4.96 -5.47
N ARG A 30 0.02 4.41 -6.56
CA ARG A 30 0.43 3.12 -7.13
C ARG A 30 0.57 2.06 -6.03
N THR A 31 -0.44 2.00 -5.16
CA THR A 31 -0.50 1.07 -4.02
C THR A 31 -1.54 0.01 -4.31
N THR A 32 -1.22 -1.24 -4.05
CA THR A 32 -2.23 -2.29 -3.98
C THR A 32 -2.95 -2.20 -2.65
N LEU A 33 -4.28 -2.16 -2.69
CA LEU A 33 -5.14 -2.18 -1.51
C LEU A 33 -5.81 -3.54 -1.37
N ARG A 34 -5.76 -4.13 -0.17
CA ARG A 34 -6.49 -5.35 0.18
C ARG A 34 -7.34 -5.10 1.41
N ARG A 35 -8.58 -5.60 1.44
CA ARG A 35 -9.43 -5.56 2.65
C ARG A 35 -8.70 -6.21 3.83
N ALA A 36 -8.66 -5.49 4.96
CA ALA A 36 -8.05 -6.00 6.19
C ALA A 36 -8.90 -7.10 6.81
N ASP A 37 -10.21 -6.88 6.89
CA ASP A 37 -11.20 -7.89 7.26
C ASP A 37 -12.39 -7.88 6.26
N LEU A 38 -12.69 -9.06 5.73
CA LEU A 38 -13.83 -9.28 4.83
C LEU A 38 -15.15 -9.37 5.60
N ARG A 39 -15.11 -9.69 6.89
CA ARG A 39 -16.28 -9.83 7.77
C ARG A 39 -16.59 -8.56 8.57
N GLN A 40 -15.78 -7.51 8.42
CA GLN A 40 -16.01 -6.22 9.06
C GLN A 40 -17.39 -5.68 8.69
N GLN A 41 -18.28 -5.56 9.68
CA GLN A 41 -19.63 -5.02 9.52
C GLN A 41 -19.69 -3.53 9.84
N THR A 42 -18.97 -3.11 10.88
CA THR A 42 -18.86 -1.72 11.30
C THR A 42 -17.96 -0.96 10.34
N LYS A 43 -18.46 0.16 9.82
CA LYS A 43 -17.68 1.07 8.98
C LYS A 43 -17.11 2.19 9.83
N ASP A 44 -15.85 2.50 9.62
CA ASP A 44 -15.15 3.59 10.31
C ASP A 44 -15.03 4.83 9.42
N VAL A 45 -14.74 5.97 10.03
CA VAL A 45 -14.58 7.23 9.29
C VAL A 45 -13.35 7.14 8.39
N CYS A 46 -13.53 7.47 7.11
CA CYS A 46 -12.45 7.49 6.12
C CYS A 46 -11.33 8.42 6.59
N THR A 47 -10.12 7.89 6.73
CA THR A 47 -8.94 8.67 7.14
C THR A 47 -8.55 9.74 6.11
N TYR A 48 -8.92 9.55 4.83
CA TYR A 48 -8.58 10.45 3.74
C TYR A 48 -9.49 11.69 3.70
N CYS A 49 -10.80 11.50 3.53
CA CYS A 49 -11.74 12.63 3.46
C CYS A 49 -12.33 13.03 4.81
N GLN A 50 -12.24 12.18 5.84
CA GLN A 50 -12.80 12.40 7.19
C GLN A 50 -14.31 12.71 7.22
N THR A 51 -15.05 12.45 6.14
CA THR A 51 -16.49 12.73 6.04
C THR A 51 -17.33 11.48 5.84
N ARG A 52 -16.84 10.52 5.05
CA ARG A 52 -17.59 9.32 4.65
C ARG A 52 -17.12 8.10 5.43
N TYR A 53 -18.02 7.15 5.65
CA TYR A 53 -17.68 5.87 6.25
C TYR A 53 -17.08 4.89 5.23
N GLY A 54 -16.15 4.07 5.69
CA GLY A 54 -15.36 3.15 4.88
C GLY A 54 -14.92 1.91 5.65
N PHE A 55 -14.01 1.16 5.07
CA PHE A 55 -13.46 -0.06 5.65
C PHE A 55 -11.95 0.03 5.73
N ASP A 56 -11.35 -0.88 6.49
CA ASP A 56 -9.91 -0.95 6.61
C ASP A 56 -9.28 -1.74 5.47
N TYR A 57 -8.20 -1.17 4.95
CA TYR A 57 -7.40 -1.72 3.89
C TYR A 57 -5.93 -1.77 4.30
N TYR A 58 -5.28 -2.87 3.98
CA TYR A 58 -3.83 -2.97 3.92
C TYR A 58 -3.35 -2.31 2.63
N ALA A 59 -2.63 -1.21 2.76
CA ALA A 59 -1.95 -0.52 1.68
C ALA A 59 -0.53 -1.03 1.56
N GLN A 60 -0.26 -1.72 0.46
CA GLN A 60 1.08 -2.17 0.10
C GLN A 60 1.55 -1.35 -1.11
N PRO A 61 2.66 -0.60 -1.00
CA PRO A 61 3.22 0.09 -2.15
C PRO A 61 3.65 -0.94 -3.19
N MET A 62 3.34 -0.68 -4.46
CA MET A 62 3.93 -1.46 -5.54
C MET A 62 5.42 -1.15 -5.54
N VAL A 63 6.23 -2.07 -5.02
CA VAL A 63 7.68 -2.02 -5.23
C VAL A 63 7.87 -2.01 -6.74
N HIS A 64 8.44 -0.91 -7.25
CA HIS A 64 9.03 -0.95 -8.58
C HIS A 64 10.05 -2.07 -8.53
N ARG A 65 9.70 -3.22 -9.09
CA ARG A 65 10.65 -4.29 -9.30
C ARG A 65 11.58 -3.76 -10.37
N ASP A 66 12.66 -3.13 -9.93
CA ASP A 66 13.73 -2.71 -10.81
C ASP A 66 14.10 -3.93 -11.66
N PRO A 67 13.84 -3.92 -12.98
CA PRO A 67 14.13 -5.06 -13.83
C PRO A 67 15.64 -5.39 -13.80
N ASN A 68 16.44 -4.36 -13.53
CA ASN A 68 17.89 -4.43 -13.36
C ASN A 68 18.32 -5.33 -12.18
N ARG A 69 17.47 -5.57 -11.16
CA ARG A 69 17.82 -6.47 -10.05
C ARG A 69 17.82 -7.95 -10.45
N ARG A 70 17.18 -8.33 -11.56
CA ARG A 70 17.25 -9.70 -12.12
C ARG A 70 18.53 -9.89 -12.93
N GLU A 71 18.87 -8.90 -13.76
CA GLU A 71 20.15 -8.85 -14.48
C GLU A 71 21.31 -8.85 -13.50
N ALA A 72 21.15 -8.15 -12.37
CA ALA A 72 22.13 -8.11 -11.29
C ALA A 72 22.43 -9.42 -10.58
N LYS A 73 21.45 -10.32 -10.55
CA LYS A 73 21.65 -11.66 -10.02
C LYS A 73 22.18 -12.62 -11.08
N ALA A 74 21.92 -12.34 -12.36
CA ALA A 74 22.40 -13.15 -13.47
C ALA A 74 23.92 -12.98 -13.68
N TYR A 75 24.46 -11.76 -13.61
CA TYR A 75 25.91 -11.54 -13.77
C TYR A 75 26.74 -12.11 -12.61
N ALA A 76 26.19 -12.16 -11.40
CA ALA A 76 26.91 -12.65 -10.22
C ALA A 76 27.03 -14.17 -10.23
N ALA A 77 26.03 -14.87 -10.76
CA ALA A 77 26.03 -16.33 -10.91
C ALA A 77 26.97 -16.84 -12.01
N THR A 78 27.41 -15.97 -12.93
CA THR A 78 28.36 -16.31 -14.00
C THR A 78 29.83 -16.00 -13.67
N ALA A 79 30.12 -15.47 -12.48
CA ALA A 79 31.47 -15.05 -12.08
C ALA A 79 32.15 -15.96 -11.04
N GLU A 80 31.55 -17.13 -10.74
CA GLU A 80 32.07 -18.12 -9.78
C GLU A 80 32.61 -19.41 -10.45
N ASP A 81 33.19 -19.31 -11.65
CA ASP A 81 34.00 -20.37 -12.30
C ASP A 81 35.45 -19.90 -12.52
#